data_AF-A0A1Y0XZ18-F1
#
_entry.id   AF-A0A1Y0XZ18-F1
#
_cell.length_a   1.000
_cell.length_b   1.000
_cell.length_c   1.000
_cell.angle_alpha   90.00
_cell.angle_beta   90.00
_cell.angle_gamma   90.00
#
_symmetry.space_group_name_H-M   'P 1'
#
loop_
_entity.id
_entity.type
_entity.pdbx_description
1 polymer ?
#
loop_
_entity_poly.entity_id
_entity_poly.type
_entity_poly.pdbx_seq_one_letter_code
_entity_poly.pdbx_strand_id
1 'polypeptide(L)'
;MSNYVPSRERAFDIYKEARQKEPKTRLVTVLPTAEVEAIDEWGVPNGMESRTATIRYLIKFALEQKKAAGPNANQTPAASAEKENGHDAA
;
A
#
# COMPACT_ATOMS: atom_id res chain seq x y z
N MET A 1 -21.81 -10.45 44.87
CA MET A 1 -21.89 -9.18 44.15
C MET A 1 -22.22 -9.49 42.70
N SER A 2 -23.41 -9.09 42.23
CA SER A 2 -23.85 -9.34 40.85
C SER A 2 -23.20 -8.32 39.92
N ASN A 3 -22.38 -8.78 38.98
CA ASN A 3 -21.78 -7.95 37.93
C ASN A 3 -22.83 -7.68 36.86
N TYR A 4 -23.72 -6.73 37.11
CA TYR A 4 -24.64 -6.21 36.10
C TYR A 4 -23.85 -5.35 35.11
N VAL A 5 -23.48 -5.93 33.98
CA VAL A 5 -22.93 -5.19 32.84
C VAL A 5 -24.11 -4.63 32.04
N PRO A 6 -24.24 -3.30 31.88
CA PRO A 6 -25.30 -2.70 31.08
C PRO A 6 -25.34 -3.31 29.68
N SER A 7 -26.53 -3.67 29.19
CA SER A 7 -26.73 -4.30 27.87
C SER A 7 -26.09 -3.53 26.71
N ARG A 8 -25.86 -2.22 26.89
CA ARG A 8 -25.21 -1.32 25.94
C ARG A 8 -23.71 -1.61 25.75
N GLU A 9 -22.99 -1.98 26.82
CA GLU A 9 -21.57 -2.35 26.74
C GLU A 9 -21.39 -3.67 25.99
N ARG A 10 -22.23 -4.67 26.30
CA ARG A 10 -22.27 -5.96 25.59
C ARG A 10 -22.50 -5.80 24.08
N ALA A 11 -23.37 -4.88 23.68
CA ALA A 11 -23.62 -4.59 22.27
C ALA A 11 -22.39 -3.97 21.59
N PHE A 12 -21.70 -3.04 22.24
CA PHE A 12 -20.47 -2.43 21.72
C PHE A 12 -19.34 -3.45 21.55
N ASP A 13 -19.21 -4.40 22.47
CA ASP A 13 -18.18 -5.44 22.41
C ASP A 13 -18.37 -6.37 21.21
N ILE A 14 -19.61 -6.80 20.92
CA ILE A 14 -19.91 -7.65 19.75
C ILE A 14 -19.52 -6.96 18.43
N TYR A 15 -19.80 -5.65 18.30
CA TYR A 15 -19.42 -4.89 17.11
C TYR A 15 -17.90 -4.69 16.99
N LYS A 16 -17.18 -4.59 18.12
CA LYS A 16 -15.72 -4.46 18.16
C LYS A 16 -15.05 -5.78 17.79
N GLU A 17 -15.55 -6.88 18.32
CA GLU A 17 -15.08 -8.24 18.02
C GLU A 17 -15.35 -8.64 16.56
N ALA A 18 -16.53 -8.31 16.01
CA ALA A 18 -16.85 -8.58 14.61
C ALA A 18 -15.94 -7.83 13.62
N ARG A 19 -15.42 -6.66 14.00
CA ARG A 19 -14.47 -5.86 13.21
C ARG A 19 -13.02 -6.38 13.28
N GLN A 20 -12.70 -7.23 14.26
CA GLN A 20 -11.36 -7.78 14.49
C GLN A 20 -11.12 -9.15 13.86
N LYS A 21 -12.07 -9.69 13.08
CA LYS A 21 -11.95 -11.02 12.46
C LYS A 21 -10.68 -11.21 11.61
N GLU A 22 -10.13 -10.14 11.06
CA GLU A 22 -8.81 -10.14 10.43
C GLU A 22 -7.92 -9.08 11.06
N PRO A 23 -6.66 -9.41 11.43
CA PRO A 23 -5.72 -8.42 11.90
C PRO A 23 -5.40 -7.43 10.78
N LYS A 24 -5.73 -6.15 10.99
CA LYS A 24 -5.43 -5.07 10.05
C LYS A 24 -4.34 -4.18 10.61
N THR A 25 -3.31 -3.94 9.82
CA THR A 25 -2.25 -2.97 10.14
C THR A 25 -2.51 -1.67 9.39
N ARG A 26 -2.43 -0.54 10.10
CA ARG A 26 -2.51 0.78 9.46
C ARG A 26 -1.14 1.18 8.94
N LEU A 27 -1.04 1.40 7.62
CA LEU A 27 0.12 2.01 6.99
C LEU A 27 -0.14 3.51 6.80
N VAL A 28 0.86 4.33 7.13
CA VAL A 28 0.88 5.77 6.82
C VAL A 28 2.14 6.03 6.01
N THR A 29 2.00 6.74 4.90
CA THR A 29 3.11 7.11 4.02
C THR A 29 2.96 8.58 3.60
N VAL A 30 4.08 9.23 3.30
CA VAL A 30 4.14 10.59 2.74
C VAL A 30 4.56 10.44 1.30
N LEU A 31 3.74 10.93 0.37
CA LEU A 31 3.97 10.87 -1.07
C LEU A 31 3.86 12.27 -1.67
N PRO A 32 4.54 12.55 -2.79
CA PRO A 32 4.27 13.73 -3.60
C PRO A 32 2.78 13.82 -3.97
N THR A 33 2.22 15.03 -3.92
CA THR A 33 0.80 15.26 -4.25
C THR A 33 0.42 14.71 -5.62
N ALA A 34 1.27 14.92 -6.63
CA ALA A 34 1.04 14.44 -7.98
C ALA A 34 0.91 12.90 -8.08
N GLU A 35 1.62 12.15 -7.23
CA GLU A 35 1.48 10.69 -7.19
C GLU A 35 0.13 10.28 -6.58
N VAL A 36 -0.33 11.01 -5.56
CA VAL A 36 -1.65 10.77 -4.95
C VAL A 36 -2.76 11.07 -5.95
N GLU A 37 -2.65 12.16 -6.71
CA GLU A 37 -3.58 12.52 -7.77
C GLU A 37 -3.61 11.47 -8.88
N ALA A 38 -2.45 10.99 -9.34
CA ALA A 38 -2.37 9.93 -10.35
C ALA A 38 -3.05 8.62 -9.89
N ILE A 39 -2.95 8.28 -8.60
CA ILE A 39 -3.65 7.13 -8.03
C ILE A 39 -5.17 7.32 -8.09
N ASP A 40 -5.66 8.52 -7.77
CA ASP A 40 -7.09 8.83 -7.78
C ASP A 40 -7.66 8.87 -9.20
N GLU A 41 -6.94 9.52 -10.12
CA GLU A 41 -7.28 9.60 -11.55
C GLU A 41 -7.31 8.22 -12.20
N TRP A 42 -6.46 7.29 -11.76
CA TRP A 42 -6.51 5.91 -12.22
C TRP A 42 -7.64 5.13 -11.56
N GLY A 43 -7.84 5.28 -10.25
CA GLY A 43 -8.80 4.48 -9.47
C GLY A 43 -10.26 4.73 -9.84
N VAL A 44 -10.66 5.99 -10.01
CA VAL A 44 -12.06 6.36 -10.25
C VAL A 44 -12.62 5.78 -11.56
N PRO A 45 -11.95 5.92 -12.73
CA PRO A 45 -12.42 5.32 -13.97
C PRO A 45 -12.45 3.79 -13.94
N ASN A 46 -11.61 3.16 -13.11
CA ASN A 46 -11.56 1.70 -12.94
C ASN A 46 -12.55 1.18 -11.89
N GLY A 47 -13.49 2.01 -11.42
CA GLY A 47 -14.57 1.61 -10.53
C GLY A 47 -14.12 1.29 -9.10
N MET A 48 -12.97 1.80 -8.67
CA MET A 48 -12.47 1.57 -7.32
C MET A 48 -13.29 2.38 -6.30
N GLU A 49 -13.76 1.71 -5.25
CA GLU A 49 -14.59 2.29 -4.20
C GLU A 49 -13.88 3.37 -3.36
N SER A 50 -12.55 3.35 -3.32
CA SER A 50 -11.73 4.29 -2.55
C SER A 50 -10.27 4.28 -3.00
N ARG A 51 -9.53 5.32 -2.61
CA ARG A 51 -8.06 5.36 -2.75
C ARG A 51 -7.40 4.16 -2.07
N THR A 52 -7.86 3.77 -0.89
CA THR A 52 -7.35 2.59 -0.18
C THR A 52 -7.59 1.30 -0.97
N ALA A 53 -8.76 1.12 -1.58
CA ALA A 53 -9.04 -0.03 -2.44
C ALA A 53 -8.12 -0.06 -3.66
N THR A 54 -7.90 1.11 -4.28
CA THR A 54 -6.97 1.29 -5.40
C THR A 54 -5.55 0.88 -5.02
N ILE A 55 -5.03 1.39 -3.89
CA ILE A 55 -3.70 1.05 -3.40
C ILE A 55 -3.58 -0.46 -3.10
N ARG A 56 -4.59 -1.07 -2.47
CA ARG A 56 -4.59 -2.51 -2.22
C ARG A 56 -4.55 -3.33 -3.51
N TYR A 57 -5.31 -2.92 -4.53
CA TYR A 57 -5.29 -3.56 -5.84
C TYR A 57 -3.91 -3.46 -6.49
N LEU A 58 -3.33 -2.26 -6.56
CA LEU A 58 -2.04 -2.02 -7.20
C LEU A 58 -0.91 -2.80 -6.52
N ILE A 59 -0.90 -2.84 -5.18
CA ILE A 59 0.05 -3.65 -4.40
C ILE A 59 -0.10 -5.12 -4.75
N LYS A 60 -1.33 -5.66 -4.75
CA LYS A 60 -1.58 -7.06 -5.08
C LYS A 60 -1.11 -7.38 -6.49
N PHE A 61 -1.49 -6.55 -7.46
CA PHE A 61 -1.10 -6.69 -8.86
C PHE A 61 0.43 -6.72 -9.04
N ALA A 62 1.16 -5.78 -8.42
CA ALA A 62 2.61 -5.74 -8.48
C ALA A 62 3.27 -6.99 -7.87
N LEU A 63 2.76 -7.46 -6.73
CA LEU A 63 3.27 -8.67 -6.06
C LEU A 63 3.01 -9.94 -6.87
N GLU A 64 1.83 -10.04 -7.51
CA GLU A 64 1.47 -11.17 -8.37
C GLU A 64 2.31 -11.20 -9.65
N GLN A 65 2.51 -10.04 -10.30
CA GLN A 65 3.41 -9.93 -11.44
C GLN A 65 4.85 -10.34 -11.09
N LYS A 66 5.39 -9.87 -9.97
CA LYS A 66 6.74 -10.23 -9.53
C LYS A 66 6.86 -11.74 -9.25
N LYS A 67 5.84 -12.35 -8.66
CA LYS A 67 5.80 -13.80 -8.43
C LYS A 67 5.82 -14.56 -9.76
N ALA A 68 5.09 -14.09 -10.76
CA ALA A 68 5.07 -14.69 -12.10
C ALA A 68 6.40 -14.51 -12.85
N ALA A 69 7.06 -13.37 -12.69
CA ALA A 69 8.31 -13.04 -13.40
C ALA A 69 9.58 -13.62 -12.73
N GLY A 70 9.50 -14.10 -11.50
CA GLY A 70 10.64 -14.61 -10.73
C GLY A 70 11.47 -13.52 -10.04
N PRO A 71 12.36 -13.89 -9.10
CA PRO A 71 12.99 -12.95 -8.16
C PRO A 71 13.90 -11.87 -8.77
N ASN A 72 14.33 -12.03 -10.04
CA ASN A 72 15.31 -11.15 -10.69
C ASN A 72 14.74 -10.24 -11.79
N ALA A 73 13.43 -10.21 -11.99
CA ALA A 73 12.84 -9.54 -13.17
C ALA A 73 12.96 -7.99 -13.18
N ASN A 74 13.14 -7.34 -12.03
CA ASN A 74 13.18 -5.87 -11.92
C ASN A 74 14.51 -5.31 -11.38
N GLN A 75 15.64 -6.00 -11.59
CA GLN A 75 16.94 -5.33 -11.46
C GLN A 75 17.09 -4.36 -12.64
N THR A 76 16.48 -3.17 -12.52
CA THR A 76 16.91 -2.04 -13.34
C THR A 76 18.37 -1.81 -12.96
N PRO A 77 19.33 -1.87 -13.90
CA PRO A 77 20.70 -1.56 -13.56
C PRO A 77 20.72 -0.14 -13.01
N ALA A 78 21.22 0.01 -11.77
CA ALA A 78 21.54 1.31 -11.22
C ALA A 78 22.35 2.04 -12.28
N ALA A 79 21.86 3.23 -12.69
CA ALA A 79 22.50 4.08 -13.67
C ALA A 79 24.01 4.05 -13.45
N SER A 80 24.73 3.58 -14.46
CA SER A 80 26.18 3.55 -14.49
C SER A 80 26.67 4.90 -13.97
N ALA A 81 27.42 4.86 -12.87
CA ALA A 81 28.22 5.99 -12.46
C ALA A 81 29.20 6.25 -13.62
N GLU A 82 28.85 7.19 -14.50
CA GLU A 82 29.83 7.86 -15.35
C GLU A 82 30.76 8.63 -14.40
N LYS A 83 31.78 7.93 -13.93
CA LYS A 83 33.04 8.56 -13.57
C LYS A 83 33.64 9.04 -14.87
N GLU A 84 33.28 10.25 -15.28
CA GLU A 84 34.10 10.99 -16.23
C GLU A 84 35.38 11.39 -15.49
N ASN A 85 36.44 10.59 -15.70
CA ASN A 85 37.77 10.89 -15.23
C ASN A 85 38.74 10.61 -16.39
N GLY A 86 39.38 11.69 -16.86
CA GLY A 86 40.44 11.71 -17.87
C GLY A 86 39.92 11.98 -19.29
N HIS A 87 40.53 12.84 -20.10
CA HIS A 87 41.98 12.98 -20.25
C HIS A 87 42.31 14.27 -21.06
N ASP A 88 43.28 15.02 -20.55
CA ASP A 88 44.37 15.74 -21.25
C ASP A 88 44.16 16.76 -22.39
N ALA A 89 45.07 17.75 -22.30
CA ALA A 89 45.76 18.47 -23.39
C ALA A 89 45.07 19.66 -24.08
N ALA A 90 45.36 20.88 -23.61
CA ALA A 90 46.20 21.86 -24.31
C ALA A 90 46.48 23.09 -23.43
#